data_AF-X1D7S9-F1
#
_entry.id   AF-X1D7S9-F1
#
_cell.length_a   1.000
_cell.length_b   1.000
_cell.length_c   1.000
_cell.angle_alpha   90.00
_cell.angle_beta   90.00
_cell.angle_gamma   90.00
#
_symmetry.space_group_name_H-M   'P 1'
#
loop_
_entity.id
_entity.type
_entity.pdbx_description
1 polymer ?
#
loop_
_entity_poly.entity_id
_entity_poly.type
_entity_poly.pdbx_seq_one_letter_code
_entity_poly.pdbx_strand_id
1 'polypeptide(L)'
;MVGKAFGAIGIQFVDSMAGIVIAMLFVSIPFLIDSAKEGFKKVDVRLEKVARSLGASPWQAFFKISLPLAWRSIVAGNIMMWARGISEFGAVLILAYHPMIAPVLVYERFETYGLDYARPVAVLLIM
;
A
#
# COMPACT_ATOMS: atom_id res chain seq x y z
N MET A 1 0.61 -23.82 -16.69
CA MET A 1 -0.81 -24.24 -16.85
C MET A 1 -1.73 -23.78 -15.70
N VAL A 2 -1.30 -22.86 -14.81
CA VAL A 2 -2.16 -22.31 -13.74
C VAL A 2 -2.93 -21.04 -14.19
N GLY A 3 -2.48 -20.36 -15.25
CA GLY A 3 -3.10 -19.12 -15.73
C GLY A 3 -4.46 -19.26 -16.43
N LYS A 4 -4.82 -20.44 -16.95
CA LYS A 4 -6.11 -20.65 -17.64
C LYS A 4 -7.27 -20.97 -16.69
N ALA A 5 -6.99 -21.46 -15.48
CA ALA A 5 -8.04 -21.77 -14.49
C ALA A 5 -8.71 -20.50 -13.92
N PHE A 6 -7.98 -19.38 -13.89
CA PHE A 6 -8.50 -18.09 -13.41
C PHE A 6 -9.34 -17.31 -14.44
N GLY A 7 -9.32 -17.71 -15.72
CA GLY A 7 -10.14 -17.08 -16.77
C GLY A 7 -11.64 -17.39 -16.67
N ALA A 8 -12.03 -18.49 -16.02
CA ALA A 8 -13.43 -18.93 -15.94
C ALA A 8 -14.28 -18.14 -14.93
N ILE A 9 -13.68 -17.29 -14.09
CA ILE A 9 -14.37 -16.51 -13.05
C ILE A 9 -14.60 -15.05 -13.51
N GLY A 10 -14.17 -14.66 -14.71
CA GLY A 10 -14.48 -13.34 -15.28
C GLY A 10 -13.84 -12.15 -14.54
N ILE A 11 -12.90 -12.40 -13.62
CA ILE A 11 -12.14 -11.33 -12.96
C ILE A 11 -10.81 -11.16 -13.69
N GLN A 12 -10.75 -10.18 -14.58
CA GLN A 12 -9.49 -9.70 -15.15
C GLN A 12 -8.72 -8.92 -14.06
N PHE A 13 -7.97 -9.65 -13.22
CA PHE A 13 -7.02 -9.04 -12.27
C PHE A 13 -5.78 -8.47 -12.96
N VAL A 14 -5.51 -8.92 -14.19
CA VAL A 14 -4.53 -8.32 -15.09
C VAL A 14 -5.22 -7.11 -15.74
N ASP A 15 -4.67 -5.91 -15.54
CA ASP A 15 -5.19 -4.59 -16.00
C ASP A 15 -6.35 -3.93 -15.24
N SER A 16 -6.75 -4.41 -14.06
CA SER A 16 -7.70 -3.68 -13.20
C SER A 16 -7.02 -2.96 -12.03
N MET A 17 -7.47 -1.74 -11.72
CA MET A 17 -7.04 -0.98 -10.53
C MET A 17 -7.19 -1.81 -9.24
N ALA A 18 -8.22 -2.64 -9.17
CA ALA A 18 -8.44 -3.57 -8.05
C ALA A 18 -7.32 -4.63 -7.94
N GLY A 19 -6.85 -5.19 -9.06
CA GLY A 19 -5.74 -6.15 -9.07
C GLY A 19 -4.42 -5.54 -8.62
N ILE A 20 -4.15 -4.31 -9.06
CA ILE A 20 -2.97 -3.55 -8.61
C ILE A 20 -3.04 -3.30 -7.10
N VAL A 21 -4.18 -2.81 -6.59
CA VAL A 21 -4.36 -2.56 -5.15
C VAL A 21 -4.16 -3.82 -4.32
N ILE A 22 -4.71 -4.97 -4.73
CA ILE A 22 -4.56 -6.24 -4.01
C ILE A 22 -3.10 -6.72 -4.05
N ALA A 23 -2.43 -6.62 -5.20
CA ALA A 23 -1.02 -6.99 -5.32
C ALA A 23 -0.11 -6.12 -4.44
N MET A 24 -0.32 -4.80 -4.45
CA MET A 24 0.42 -3.85 -3.62
C MET A 24 0.15 -4.07 -2.13
N LEU A 25 -1.10 -4.33 -1.77
CA LEU A 25 -1.47 -4.66 -0.39
C LEU A 25 -0.77 -5.94 0.06
N PHE A 26 -0.73 -6.98 -0.78
CA PHE A 26 -0.03 -8.22 -0.45
C PHE A 26 1.47 -8.02 -0.20
N VAL A 27 2.13 -7.17 -1.00
CA VAL A 27 3.57 -6.87 -0.84
C VAL A 27 3.84 -5.98 0.39
N SER A 28 2.91 -5.10 0.75
CA SER A 28 3.12 -4.09 1.81
C SER A 28 2.52 -4.45 3.16
N ILE A 29 1.58 -5.41 3.24
CA ILE A 29 0.93 -5.83 4.50
C ILE A 29 1.91 -6.33 5.58
N PRO A 30 3.08 -6.95 5.28
CA PRO A 30 4.00 -7.41 6.33
C PRO A 30 4.47 -6.27 7.25
N PHE A 31 4.64 -5.06 6.71
CA PHE A 31 5.04 -3.88 7.48
C PHE A 31 3.99 -3.49 8.54
N LEU A 32 2.71 -3.59 8.18
CA LEU A 32 1.61 -3.36 9.11
C LEU A 32 1.59 -4.45 10.19
N ILE A 33 1.72 -5.72 9.78
CA ILE A 33 1.68 -6.87 10.70
C ILE A 33 2.82 -6.81 11.71
N ASP A 34 4.04 -6.53 11.26
CA ASP A 34 5.20 -6.48 12.15
C ASP A 34 5.10 -5.32 13.13
N SER A 35 4.70 -4.14 12.66
CA SER A 35 4.48 -2.98 13.55
C SER A 35 3.35 -3.22 14.55
N ALA A 36 2.25 -3.85 14.13
CA ALA A 36 1.15 -4.22 15.02
C ALA A 36 1.61 -5.24 16.07
N LYS A 37 2.37 -6.28 15.66
CA LYS A 37 2.93 -7.28 16.58
C LYS A 37 3.85 -6.65 17.62
N GLU A 38 4.74 -5.75 17.21
CA GLU A 38 5.57 -4.99 18.14
C GLU A 38 4.74 -4.12 19.07
N GLY A 39 3.69 -3.49 18.56
CA GLY A 39 2.74 -2.71 19.34
C GLY A 39 2.07 -3.52 20.43
N PHE A 40 1.52 -4.68 20.10
CA PHE A 40 0.92 -5.59 21.08
C PHE A 40 1.94 -6.15 22.06
N LYS A 41 3.17 -6.42 21.62
CA LYS A 41 4.25 -6.90 22.51
C LYS A 41 4.64 -5.85 23.57
N LYS A 42 4.44 -4.56 23.29
CA LYS A 42 4.66 -3.46 24.26
C LYS A 42 3.53 -3.31 25.28
N VAL A 43 2.37 -3.93 25.05
CA VAL A 43 1.25 -3.89 26.00
C VAL A 43 1.56 -4.81 27.17
N ASP A 44 1.49 -4.29 28.40
CA ASP A 44 1.67 -5.10 29.61
C ASP A 44 0.50 -6.08 29.78
N VAL A 45 0.81 -7.37 29.72
CA VAL A 45 -0.13 -8.49 29.92
C VAL A 45 -0.84 -8.40 31.27
N ARG A 46 -0.26 -7.71 32.27
CA ARG A 46 -0.91 -7.48 33.57
C ARG A 46 -2.21 -6.69 33.42
N LEU A 47 -2.29 -5.73 32.49
CA LEU A 47 -3.50 -4.93 32.28
C LEU A 47 -4.66 -5.82 31.80
N GLU A 48 -4.39 -6.73 30.86
CA GLU A 48 -5.38 -7.72 30.41
C GLU A 48 -5.81 -8.66 31.55
N LYS A 49 -4.86 -9.14 32.35
CA LYS A 49 -5.15 -9.99 33.51
C LYS A 49 -6.05 -9.29 34.54
N VAL A 50 -5.77 -8.02 34.85
CA VAL A 50 -6.60 -7.21 35.77
C VAL A 50 -8.02 -7.06 35.22
N ALA A 51 -8.18 -6.74 33.94
CA ALA A 51 -9.52 -6.66 33.33
C ALA A 51 -10.27 -7.98 33.38
N ARG A 52 -9.59 -9.10 33.11
CA ARG A 52 -10.19 -10.43 33.23
C ARG A 52 -10.59 -10.77 34.67
N SER A 53 -9.79 -10.38 35.66
CA SER A 53 -10.14 -10.52 37.08
C SER A 53 -11.35 -9.67 37.48
N LEU A 54 -11.59 -8.55 36.81
CA LEU A 54 -12.79 -7.71 36.96
C LEU A 54 -14.01 -8.24 36.17
N GLY A 55 -13.92 -9.43 35.58
CA GLY A 55 -15.02 -10.08 34.86
C GLY A 55 -15.08 -9.76 33.36
N ALA A 56 -14.08 -9.07 32.79
CA ALA A 56 -14.04 -8.85 31.35
C ALA A 56 -13.76 -10.15 30.58
N SER A 57 -14.51 -10.39 29.51
CA SER A 57 -14.22 -11.48 28.59
C SER A 57 -12.91 -11.21 27.81
N PRO A 58 -12.24 -12.24 27.25
CA PRO A 58 -11.00 -12.05 26.48
C PRO A 58 -11.15 -11.03 25.33
N TRP A 59 -12.29 -11.04 24.64
CA TRP A 59 -12.60 -10.07 23.61
C TRP A 59 -12.77 -8.66 24.15
N GLN A 60 -13.43 -8.50 25.30
CA GLN A 60 -13.56 -7.19 25.94
C GLN A 60 -12.20 -6.64 26.38
N ALA A 61 -11.33 -7.49 26.95
CA ALA A 61 -9.97 -7.08 27.32
C ALA A 61 -9.17 -6.65 26.08
N PHE A 62 -9.26 -7.40 24.98
CA PHE A 62 -8.59 -7.06 23.73
C PHE A 62 -9.03 -5.68 23.18
N PHE A 63 -10.34 -5.46 23.02
CA PHE A 63 -10.86 -4.23 22.42
C PHE A 63 -10.78 -3.01 23.35
N LYS A 64 -10.80 -3.21 24.68
CA LYS A 64 -10.74 -2.09 25.65
C LYS A 64 -9.33 -1.77 26.14
N ILE A 65 -8.39 -2.71 26.06
CA ILE A 65 -7.03 -2.54 26.59
C ILE A 65 -6.00 -2.71 25.48
N SER A 66 -5.89 -3.90 24.91
CA SER A 66 -4.79 -4.23 24.00
C SER A 66 -4.82 -3.39 22.72
N LEU A 67 -5.99 -3.26 22.09
CA LEU A 67 -6.16 -2.51 20.86
C LEU A 67 -5.96 -0.99 21.06
N PRO A 68 -6.57 -0.32 22.07
CA PRO A 68 -6.32 1.10 22.34
C PRO A 68 -4.92 1.43 22.84
N LEU A 69 -4.15 0.45 23.34
CA LEU A 69 -2.74 0.67 23.70
C LEU A 69 -1.81 0.45 22.51
N ALA A 70 -2.12 -0.52 21.64
CA ALA A 70 -1.33 -0.82 20.45
C ALA A 70 -1.63 0.13 19.26
N TRP A 71 -2.68 0.96 19.33
CA TRP A 71 -3.15 1.79 18.21
C TRP A 71 -2.07 2.64 17.55
N ARG A 72 -1.16 3.24 18.34
CA ARG A 72 -0.06 4.07 17.80
C ARG A 72 0.86 3.28 16.89
N SER A 73 1.13 2.02 17.26
CA SER A 73 1.97 1.13 16.45
C SER A 73 1.21 0.66 15.22
N ILE A 74 -0.10 0.41 15.32
CA ILE A 74 -0.94 0.09 14.16
C ILE A 74 -0.94 1.26 13.16
N VAL A 75 -1.06 2.51 13.63
CA VAL A 75 -1.01 3.70 12.78
C VAL A 75 0.38 3.85 12.13
N ALA A 76 1.46 3.67 12.89
CA ALA A 76 2.81 3.69 12.35
C ALA A 76 3.02 2.60 11.27
N GLY A 77 2.56 1.38 11.52
CA GLY A 77 2.56 0.28 10.56
C GLY A 77 1.76 0.58 9.29
N ASN A 78 0.61 1.24 9.42
CA ASN A 78 -0.20 1.67 8.27
C ASN A 78 0.55 2.70 7.42
N ILE A 79 1.23 3.66 8.04
CA ILE A 79 2.05 4.65 7.33
C ILE A 79 3.19 3.97 6.58
N MET A 80 3.88 3.03 7.22
CA MET A 80 4.98 2.27 6.60
C MET A 80 4.50 1.39 5.45
N MET A 81 3.36 0.72 5.61
CA MET A 81 2.69 -0.04 4.55
C MET A 81 2.36 0.87 3.36
N TRP A 82 1.81 2.06 3.61
CA TRP A 82 1.51 3.05 2.57
C TRP A 82 2.77 3.56 1.86
N ALA A 83 3.81 3.93 2.62
CA ALA A 83 5.09 4.37 2.07
C ALA A 83 5.72 3.27 1.18
N ARG A 84 5.63 2.01 1.61
CA ARG A 84 6.08 0.85 0.83
C ARG A 84 5.28 0.68 -0.47
N GLY A 85 3.96 0.83 -0.40
CA GLY A 85 3.08 0.80 -1.56
C GLY A 85 3.42 1.89 -2.58
N ILE A 86 3.57 3.15 -2.12
CA ILE A 86 3.98 4.26 -2.98
C ILE A 86 5.36 4.00 -3.63
N SER A 87 6.29 3.39 -2.89
CA SER A 87 7.64 3.07 -3.41
C SER A 87 7.61 2.04 -4.55
N GLU A 88 6.71 1.05 -4.50
CA GLU A 88 6.49 0.13 -5.65
C GLU A 88 5.76 0.82 -6.80
N PHE A 89 4.81 1.71 -6.51
CA PHE A 89 4.14 2.48 -7.56
C PHE A 89 5.14 3.28 -8.38
N GLY A 90 6.14 3.92 -7.74
CA GLY A 90 7.21 4.61 -8.46
C GLY A 90 8.03 3.68 -9.37
N ALA A 91 8.35 2.46 -8.92
CA ALA A 91 9.06 1.47 -9.75
C ALA A 91 8.20 0.96 -10.91
N VAL A 92 6.91 0.68 -10.67
CA VAL A 92 5.94 0.30 -11.72
C VAL A 92 5.70 1.44 -12.71
N LEU A 93 5.68 2.69 -12.26
CA LEU A 93 5.60 3.88 -13.12
C LEU A 93 6.85 4.04 -14.00
N ILE A 94 8.03 3.69 -13.48
CA ILE A 94 9.32 3.76 -14.18
C ILE A 94 9.50 2.58 -15.15
N LEU A 95 8.94 1.39 -14.86
CA LEU A 95 9.15 0.16 -15.64
C LEU A 95 7.94 -0.32 -16.48
N ALA A 96 6.70 0.00 -16.13
CA ALA A 96 5.49 -0.57 -16.76
C ALA A 96 4.69 0.53 -17.48
N TYR A 97 4.80 0.52 -18.81
CA TYR A 97 4.14 1.46 -19.72
C TYR A 97 2.60 1.24 -19.81
N HIS A 98 2.06 0.11 -19.32
CA HIS A 98 0.62 -0.18 -19.31
C HIS A 98 0.17 -0.93 -18.04
N PRO A 99 -0.99 -0.59 -17.44
CA PRO A 99 -2.03 0.31 -17.94
C PRO A 99 -1.63 1.79 -17.81
N MET A 100 -2.03 2.60 -18.79
CA MET A 100 -1.53 3.95 -19.04
C MET A 100 -1.87 4.91 -17.88
N ILE A 101 -0.92 5.13 -16.98
CA ILE A 101 -0.99 6.17 -15.94
C ILE A 101 -0.36 7.45 -16.49
N ALA A 102 -0.78 8.61 -15.96
CA ALA A 102 -0.51 9.97 -16.48
C ALA A 102 0.90 10.24 -17.07
N PRO A 103 2.02 9.66 -16.58
CA PRO A 103 3.34 9.94 -17.13
C PRO A 103 3.63 9.30 -18.50
N VAL A 104 2.98 8.18 -18.82
CA VAL A 104 3.14 7.49 -20.12
C VAL A 104 2.62 8.38 -21.26
N LEU A 105 1.54 9.11 -21.00
CA LEU A 105 0.94 10.09 -21.91
C LEU A 105 1.89 11.28 -22.19
N VAL A 106 2.75 11.65 -21.23
CA VAL A 106 3.75 12.71 -21.39
C VAL A 106 4.94 12.23 -22.23
N TYR A 107 5.39 10.99 -22.02
CA TYR A 107 6.48 10.39 -22.80
C TYR A 107 6.08 10.14 -24.26
N GLU A 108 4.88 9.65 -24.51
CA GLU A 108 4.34 9.46 -25.87
C GLU A 108 4.17 10.81 -26.60
N ARG A 109 3.75 11.87 -25.89
CA ARG A 109 3.71 13.24 -26.45
C ARG A 109 5.10 13.75 -26.84
N PHE A 110 6.14 13.31 -26.13
CA PHE A 110 7.53 13.69 -26.36
C PHE A 110 8.13 12.95 -27.56
N GLU A 111 7.82 11.66 -27.73
CA GLU A 111 8.27 10.84 -28.86
C GLU A 111 7.55 11.17 -30.17
N THR A 112 6.27 11.58 -30.13
CA THR A 112 5.47 11.77 -31.35
C THR A 112 5.76 13.07 -32.12
N TYR A 113 6.35 14.10 -31.49
CA TYR A 113 6.43 15.45 -32.09
C TYR A 113 7.83 16.00 -32.36
N GLY A 114 8.91 15.28 -32.03
CA GLY A 114 10.27 15.62 -32.42
C GLY A 114 10.87 16.90 -31.79
N LEU A 115 12.20 17.02 -31.91
CA LEU A 115 13.08 18.03 -31.29
C LEU A 115 12.79 19.51 -31.62
N ASP A 116 11.84 19.82 -32.51
CA ASP A 116 11.55 21.20 -32.92
C ASP A 116 10.57 21.92 -31.98
N TYR A 117 9.71 21.20 -31.25
CA TYR A 117 8.82 21.79 -30.23
C TYR A 117 9.42 21.83 -28.81
N ALA A 118 10.56 21.16 -28.59
CA ALA A 118 11.23 21.12 -27.28
C ALA A 118 11.98 22.41 -26.93
N ARG A 119 12.41 23.20 -27.93
CA ARG A 119 13.20 24.42 -27.72
C ARG A 119 12.45 25.54 -26.97
N PRO A 120 11.19 25.91 -27.31
CA PRO A 120 10.52 27.02 -26.60
C PRO A 120 10.16 26.67 -25.15
N VAL A 121 9.88 25.39 -24.84
CA VAL A 121 9.53 24.95 -23.49
C VAL A 121 10.76 24.95 -22.56
N ALA A 122 11.94 24.61 -23.08
CA ALA A 122 13.19 24.67 -22.32
C ALA A 122 13.60 26.10 -21.96
N VAL A 123 13.35 27.08 -22.84
CA VAL A 123 13.65 28.50 -22.57
C VAL A 123 12.75 29.08 -21.48
N LEU A 124 11.47 28.69 -21.44
CA LEU A 124 10.49 29.17 -20.46
C LEU A 124 10.74 28.64 -19.04
N LEU A 125 11.51 27.55 -18.91
CA LEU A 125 11.80 26.90 -17.64
C LEU A 125 13.11 27.42 -17.00
N ILE A 126 13.95 28.10 -17.79
CA ILE A 126 15.24 28.68 -17.35
C ILE A 126 15.12 30.19 -17.04
N MET A 127 14.07 30.86 -17.52
CA MET A 127 13.77 32.26 -17.17
C MET A 127 12.96 32.38 -15.87
#